data_AF-A0A526NTS8-F1
#
_entry.id   AF-A0A526NTS8-F1
#
_cell.length_a   1.000
_cell.length_b   1.000
_cell.length_c   1.000
_cell.angle_alpha   90.00
_cell.angle_beta   90.00
_cell.angle_gamma   90.00
#
_symmetry.space_group_name_H-M   'P 1'
#
loop_
_entity.id
_entity.type
_entity.pdbx_description
1 polymer ?
#
loop_
_entity_poly.entity_id
_entity_poly.type
_entity_poly.pdbx_seq_one_letter_code
_entity_poly.pdbx_strand_id
1 'polypeptide(L)'
;MVRTPAKLSIDDRLARAKARTDRLVGHTASLFLMQAANATVIYSPALAEQIPTSFAAHAFNQFQRSMHLFELVRLTALWDRYGDDRESIPTIVDLIDHKVILAKVVDAERSHYLNHPEPRDLTPSEDPAYVAMKAAWWEEYQIKWAEEAGNRAQDRLKFAIERTREIAASDRLKALIEVRNQIAHNLDFQPGTNTPTEPGRTLKYGDEKSLLEDTVLIADALHLALNGTSFMWDDSREQAQRWADELWKNCKFEIPKSGRRGSSPPAGQR
;
A
#
# COMPACT_ATOMS: atom_id res chain seq x y z
N MET A 1 -11.37 22.24 9.52
CA MET A 1 -11.80 21.68 10.82
C MET A 1 -11.42 20.20 10.81
N VAL A 2 -10.35 19.79 11.50
CA VAL A 2 -9.98 18.37 11.60
C VAL A 2 -11.07 17.71 12.44
N ARG A 3 -11.94 16.90 11.82
CA ARG A 3 -12.87 16.09 12.59
C ARG A 3 -12.04 15.06 13.32
N THR A 4 -12.03 15.09 14.64
CA THR A 4 -11.35 14.08 15.44
C THR A 4 -12.30 12.90 15.63
N PRO A 5 -11.83 11.64 15.69
CA PRO A 5 -12.67 10.46 15.96
C PRO A 5 -13.33 10.47 17.36
N ALA A 6 -13.15 11.52 18.16
CA ALA A 6 -13.63 11.70 19.53
C ALA A 6 -15.16 11.59 19.69
N LYS A 7 -15.95 11.67 18.61
CA LYS A 7 -17.41 11.51 18.66
C LYS A 7 -17.87 10.05 18.55
N LEU A 8 -16.98 9.11 18.21
CA LEU A 8 -17.30 7.70 18.04
C LEU A 8 -17.08 6.94 19.35
N SER A 9 -17.88 5.91 19.59
CA SER A 9 -17.64 4.99 20.69
C SER A 9 -16.34 4.22 20.49
N ILE A 10 -15.78 3.66 21.57
CA ILE A 10 -14.58 2.82 21.52
C ILE A 10 -14.77 1.63 20.57
N ASP A 11 -15.96 1.02 20.59
CA ASP A 11 -16.29 -0.15 19.78
C ASP A 11 -16.47 0.21 18.31
N ASP A 12 -17.11 1.34 18.01
CA ASP A 12 -17.24 1.84 16.64
C ASP A 12 -15.88 2.20 16.04
N ARG A 13 -14.99 2.80 16.84
CA ARG A 13 -13.64 3.12 16.39
C ARG A 13 -12.86 1.86 16.03
N LEU A 14 -12.89 0.85 16.90
CA LEU A 14 -12.21 -0.41 16.67
C LEU A 14 -12.79 -1.16 15.46
N ALA A 15 -14.11 -1.25 15.35
CA ALA A 15 -14.77 -1.89 14.21
C ALA A 15 -14.43 -1.21 12.88
N ARG A 16 -14.42 0.13 12.86
CA ARG A 16 -14.02 0.91 11.68
C ARG A 16 -12.54 0.72 11.35
N ALA A 17 -11.67 0.68 12.36
CA ALA A 17 -10.25 0.44 12.15
C ALA A 17 -10.01 -0.92 11.49
N LYS A 18 -10.58 -2.00 12.04
CA LYS A 18 -10.52 -3.36 11.47
C LYS A 18 -10.95 -3.39 10.00
N ALA A 19 -12.15 -2.86 9.73
CA ALA A 19 -12.71 -2.86 8.37
C ALA A 19 -11.91 -2.00 7.38
N ARG A 20 -11.29 -0.90 7.83
CA ARG A 20 -10.44 -0.06 6.97
C ARG A 20 -9.09 -0.70 6.73
N THR A 21 -8.53 -1.39 7.71
CA THR A 21 -7.28 -2.13 7.56
C THR A 21 -7.43 -3.27 6.57
N ASP A 22 -8.56 -4.00 6.56
CA ASP A 22 -8.84 -5.01 5.52
C ASP A 22 -8.83 -4.40 4.11
N ARG A 23 -9.44 -3.22 3.95
CA ARG A 23 -9.49 -2.54 2.65
C ARG A 23 -8.17 -1.91 2.25
N LEU A 24 -7.39 -1.43 3.22
CA LEU A 24 -6.02 -0.96 3.01
C LEU A 24 -5.16 -2.05 2.36
N VAL A 25 -5.31 -3.31 2.77
CA VAL A 25 -4.60 -4.44 2.12
C VAL A 25 -4.93 -4.51 0.63
N GLY A 26 -6.22 -4.45 0.28
CA GLY A 26 -6.66 -4.44 -1.13
C GLY A 26 -6.14 -3.25 -1.93
N HIS A 27 -6.10 -2.05 -1.32
CA HIS A 27 -5.54 -0.87 -1.99
C HIS A 27 -4.03 -0.99 -2.21
N THR A 28 -3.30 -1.50 -1.22
CA THR A 28 -1.84 -1.74 -1.34
C THR A 28 -1.54 -2.81 -2.40
N ALA A 29 -2.29 -3.91 -2.43
CA ALA A 29 -2.15 -4.92 -3.48
C ALA A 29 -2.44 -4.34 -4.88
N SER A 30 -3.42 -3.45 -4.99
CA SER A 30 -3.69 -2.73 -6.25
C SER A 30 -2.53 -1.83 -6.68
N LEU A 31 -1.79 -1.24 -5.73
CA LEU A 31 -0.59 -0.45 -6.05
C LEU A 31 0.55 -1.32 -6.60
N PHE A 32 0.68 -2.59 -6.19
CA PHE A 32 1.65 -3.49 -6.82
C PHE A 32 1.38 -3.69 -8.31
N LEU A 33 0.11 -3.78 -8.73
CA LEU A 33 -0.27 -3.86 -10.14
C LEU A 33 0.19 -2.62 -10.92
N MET A 34 -0.04 -1.44 -10.33
CA MET A 34 0.35 -0.18 -10.94
C MET A 34 1.87 -0.05 -11.02
N GLN A 35 2.59 -0.36 -9.95
CA GLN A 35 4.04 -0.28 -9.90
C GLN A 35 4.68 -1.27 -10.88
N ALA A 36 4.18 -2.50 -10.97
CA ALA A 36 4.67 -3.51 -11.90
C ALA A 36 4.46 -3.08 -13.37
N ALA A 37 3.30 -2.51 -13.69
CA ALA A 37 3.06 -1.93 -15.01
C ALA A 37 4.03 -0.77 -15.29
N ASN A 38 4.17 0.15 -14.34
CA ASN A 38 5.02 1.33 -14.47
C ASN A 38 6.52 1.00 -14.58
N ALA A 39 6.98 -0.10 -13.97
CA ALA A 39 8.34 -0.61 -14.15
C ALA A 39 8.67 -0.90 -15.63
N THR A 40 7.70 -1.38 -16.41
CA THR A 40 7.88 -1.65 -17.85
C THR A 40 7.53 -0.44 -18.70
N VAL A 41 6.43 0.26 -18.38
CA VAL A 41 5.90 1.34 -19.21
C VAL A 41 6.72 2.62 -19.10
N ILE A 42 7.20 2.98 -17.91
CA ILE A 42 7.88 4.26 -17.64
C ILE A 42 9.37 4.06 -17.42
N TYR A 43 9.74 3.08 -16.59
CA TYR A 43 11.12 2.90 -16.13
C TYR A 43 11.97 1.97 -17.00
N SER A 44 11.43 1.51 -18.13
CA SER A 44 12.11 0.64 -19.07
C SER A 44 11.97 1.16 -20.50
N PRO A 45 12.99 0.97 -21.36
CA PRO A 45 12.92 1.37 -22.77
C PRO A 45 12.05 0.43 -23.63
N ALA A 46 11.60 -0.71 -23.09
CA ALA A 46 10.97 -1.81 -23.84
C ALA A 46 9.81 -1.40 -24.77
N LEU A 47 9.01 -0.41 -24.36
CA LEU A 47 7.91 0.12 -25.17
C LEU A 47 8.32 1.39 -25.92
N ALA A 48 9.07 2.28 -25.28
CA ALA A 48 9.46 3.57 -25.85
C ALA A 48 10.34 3.41 -27.10
N GLU A 49 11.24 2.44 -27.14
CA GLU A 49 12.11 2.17 -28.31
C GLU A 49 11.34 1.74 -29.56
N GLN A 50 10.12 1.21 -29.40
CA GLN A 50 9.29 0.80 -30.52
C GLN A 50 8.63 2.00 -31.23
N ILE A 51 8.67 3.19 -30.61
CA ILE A 51 7.89 4.36 -31.04
C ILE A 51 8.84 5.40 -31.64
N PRO A 52 8.87 5.56 -32.97
CA PRO A 52 9.68 6.60 -33.59
C PRO A 52 9.12 7.99 -33.29
N THR A 53 9.96 9.01 -33.42
CA THR A 53 9.54 10.42 -33.34
C THR A 53 8.38 10.69 -34.30
N SER A 54 7.18 10.85 -33.74
CA SER A 54 5.91 10.91 -34.48
C SER A 54 4.79 11.46 -33.59
N PHE A 55 3.59 11.66 -34.15
CA PHE A 55 2.41 11.97 -33.34
C PHE A 55 2.08 10.88 -32.32
N ALA A 56 2.40 9.62 -32.63
CA ALA A 56 2.23 8.52 -31.68
C ALA A 56 3.17 8.66 -30.47
N ALA A 57 4.38 9.20 -30.65
CA ALA A 57 5.29 9.48 -29.55
C ALA A 57 4.71 10.50 -28.56
N HIS A 58 4.03 11.54 -29.05
CA HIS A 58 3.35 12.50 -28.17
C HIS A 58 2.23 11.85 -27.36
N ALA A 59 1.40 11.00 -27.99
CA ALA A 59 0.34 10.27 -27.30
C ALA A 59 0.92 9.29 -26.25
N PHE A 60 2.00 8.59 -26.59
CA PHE A 60 2.66 7.67 -25.67
C PHE A 60 3.28 8.37 -24.46
N ASN A 61 3.93 9.52 -24.67
CA ASN A 61 4.45 10.33 -23.56
C ASN A 61 3.32 10.76 -22.61
N GLN A 62 2.16 11.16 -23.15
CA GLN A 62 0.99 11.49 -22.33
C GLN A 62 0.45 10.26 -21.58
N PHE A 63 0.48 9.08 -22.20
CA PHE A 63 0.10 7.82 -21.56
C PHE A 63 1.02 7.47 -20.39
N GLN A 64 2.34 7.42 -20.61
CA GLN A 64 3.34 7.16 -19.56
C GLN A 64 3.17 8.14 -18.39
N ARG A 65 3.00 9.42 -18.71
CA ARG A 65 2.80 10.46 -17.71
C ARG A 65 1.52 10.22 -16.91
N SER A 66 0.40 9.92 -17.56
CA SER A 66 -0.87 9.67 -16.88
C SER A 66 -0.79 8.47 -15.93
N MET A 67 -0.13 7.39 -16.37
CA MET A 67 0.13 6.19 -15.58
C MET A 67 0.96 6.49 -14.32
N HIS A 68 2.04 7.27 -14.48
CA HIS A 68 2.89 7.65 -13.35
C HIS A 68 2.15 8.51 -12.32
N LEU A 69 1.47 9.56 -12.80
CA LEU A 69 0.76 10.51 -11.93
C LEU A 69 -0.38 9.83 -11.17
N PHE A 70 -1.06 8.87 -11.80
CA PHE A 70 -2.10 8.11 -11.13
C PHE A 70 -1.57 7.22 -10.00
N GLU A 71 -0.39 6.61 -10.17
CA GLU A 71 0.30 5.88 -9.08
C GLU A 71 0.61 6.80 -7.91
N LEU A 72 1.18 7.98 -8.17
CA LEU A 72 1.49 8.95 -7.11
C LEU A 72 0.22 9.40 -6.36
N VAL A 73 -0.87 9.69 -7.08
CA VAL A 73 -2.16 10.06 -6.49
C VAL A 73 -2.70 8.95 -5.59
N ARG A 74 -2.70 7.70 -6.07
CA ARG A 74 -3.21 6.54 -5.31
C ARG A 74 -2.36 6.26 -4.08
N LEU A 75 -1.03 6.27 -4.21
CA LEU A 75 -0.11 6.03 -3.11
C LEU A 75 -0.24 7.12 -2.03
N THR A 76 -0.26 8.39 -2.42
CA THR A 76 -0.40 9.49 -1.45
C THR A 76 -1.77 9.56 -0.80
N ALA A 77 -2.84 9.07 -1.45
CA ALA A 77 -4.16 8.95 -0.83
C ALA A 77 -4.17 7.97 0.36
N LEU A 78 -3.34 6.92 0.34
CA LEU A 78 -3.15 6.03 1.51
C LEU A 78 -2.49 6.73 2.71
N TRP A 79 -1.92 7.91 2.48
CA TRP A 79 -1.25 8.73 3.47
C TRP A 79 -1.97 10.03 3.79
N ASP A 80 -3.20 10.21 3.28
CA ASP A 80 -3.99 11.38 3.61
C ASP A 80 -4.30 11.45 5.11
N ARG A 81 -4.32 12.68 5.64
CA ARG A 81 -4.75 12.96 7.01
C ARG A 81 -6.14 12.39 7.26
N TYR A 82 -6.48 12.22 8.54
CA TYR A 82 -7.77 11.70 8.97
C TYR A 82 -8.96 12.27 8.19
N GLY A 83 -9.82 11.37 7.74
CA GLY A 83 -11.14 11.68 7.19
C GLY A 83 -12.14 10.58 7.51
N ASP A 84 -13.38 10.94 7.79
CA ASP A 84 -14.43 9.99 8.17
C ASP A 84 -14.73 8.98 7.03
N ASP A 85 -14.42 9.32 5.79
CA ASP A 85 -14.60 8.54 4.56
C ASP A 85 -13.31 7.91 4.04
N ARG A 86 -12.17 8.11 4.74
CA ARG A 86 -10.84 7.73 4.24
C ARG A 86 -10.37 6.40 4.79
N GLU A 87 -9.67 5.67 3.94
CA GLU A 87 -9.08 4.36 4.22
C GLU A 87 -7.55 4.47 4.26
N SER A 88 -7.07 5.62 4.73
CA SER A 88 -5.66 5.95 4.83
C SER A 88 -5.07 5.44 6.15
N ILE A 89 -3.76 5.20 6.14
CA ILE A 89 -2.99 4.79 7.32
C ILE A 89 -3.16 5.78 8.47
N PRO A 90 -3.01 7.12 8.30
CA PRO A 90 -3.24 8.07 9.38
C PRO A 90 -4.65 8.00 9.95
N THR A 91 -5.64 7.71 9.11
CA THR A 91 -7.02 7.57 9.58
C THR A 91 -7.20 6.34 10.48
N ILE A 92 -6.61 5.21 10.11
CA ILE A 92 -6.63 3.99 10.92
C ILE A 92 -5.89 4.22 12.25
N VAL A 93 -4.72 4.86 12.21
CA VAL A 93 -3.94 5.20 13.40
C VAL A 93 -4.73 6.10 14.35
N ASP A 94 -5.35 7.17 13.85
CA ASP A 94 -6.17 8.06 14.68
C ASP A 94 -7.39 7.33 15.28
N LEU A 95 -7.94 6.32 14.59
CA LEU A 95 -9.02 5.49 15.14
C LEU A 95 -8.55 4.65 16.33
N ILE A 96 -7.30 4.16 16.35
CA ILE A 96 -6.81 3.19 17.36
C ILE A 96 -5.88 3.79 18.42
N ASP A 97 -5.29 4.96 18.18
CA ASP A 97 -4.32 5.63 19.06
C ASP A 97 -5.01 6.23 20.30
N HIS A 98 -5.54 5.33 21.12
CA HIS A 98 -6.21 5.61 22.37
C HIS A 98 -5.99 4.43 23.31
N LYS A 99 -5.49 4.69 24.52
CA LYS A 99 -5.03 3.65 25.48
C LYS A 99 -6.04 2.52 25.68
N VAL A 100 -7.33 2.85 25.79
CA VAL A 100 -8.41 1.87 25.97
C VAL A 100 -8.60 0.96 24.74
N ILE A 101 -8.45 1.51 23.52
CA ILE A 101 -8.57 0.71 22.29
C ILE A 101 -7.36 -0.23 22.16
N LEU A 102 -6.15 0.29 22.39
CA LEU A 102 -4.93 -0.51 22.36
C LEU A 102 -4.99 -1.67 23.36
N ALA A 103 -5.41 -1.40 24.60
CA ALA A 103 -5.60 -2.43 25.61
C ALA A 103 -6.64 -3.47 25.15
N LYS A 104 -7.78 -3.02 24.61
CA LYS A 104 -8.83 -3.91 24.10
C LYS A 104 -8.35 -4.84 22.99
N VAL A 105 -7.48 -4.37 22.09
CA VAL A 105 -6.89 -5.22 21.04
C VAL A 105 -5.95 -6.26 21.64
N VAL A 106 -5.06 -5.84 22.55
CA VAL A 106 -4.12 -6.74 23.22
C VAL A 106 -4.84 -7.81 24.06
N ASP A 107 -5.87 -7.42 24.79
CA ASP A 107 -6.65 -8.33 25.63
C ASP A 107 -7.50 -9.30 24.79
N ALA A 108 -7.98 -8.87 23.62
CA ALA A 108 -8.66 -9.76 22.68
C ALA A 108 -7.71 -10.85 22.14
N GLU A 109 -6.47 -10.49 21.80
CA GLU A 109 -5.45 -11.45 21.37
C GLU A 109 -5.07 -12.43 22.49
N ARG A 110 -4.85 -11.94 23.72
CA ARG A 110 -4.63 -12.81 24.90
C ARG A 110 -5.79 -13.78 25.10
N SER A 111 -7.02 -13.25 25.05
CA SER A 111 -8.23 -14.05 25.24
C SER A 111 -8.41 -15.12 24.17
N HIS A 112 -8.00 -14.85 22.92
CA HIS A 112 -8.06 -15.83 21.85
C HIS A 112 -7.22 -17.08 22.17
N TYR A 113 -5.99 -16.88 22.65
CA TYR A 113 -5.07 -17.98 22.95
C TYR A 113 -5.39 -18.68 24.29
N LEU A 114 -5.88 -17.95 25.30
CA LEU A 114 -6.34 -18.54 26.56
C LEU A 114 -7.55 -19.47 26.35
N ASN A 115 -8.43 -19.15 25.40
CA ASN A 115 -9.61 -19.94 25.09
C ASN A 115 -9.41 -20.90 23.91
N HIS A 116 -8.16 -21.07 23.44
CA HIS A 116 -7.88 -21.97 22.33
C HIS A 116 -8.10 -23.42 22.77
N PRO A 117 -8.86 -24.24 22.03
CA PRO A 117 -9.14 -25.62 22.44
C PRO A 117 -7.85 -26.45 22.46
N GLU A 118 -7.80 -27.42 23.38
CA GLU A 118 -6.69 -28.38 23.41
C GLU A 118 -6.56 -29.08 22.05
N PRO A 119 -5.34 -29.18 21.49
CA PRO A 119 -5.09 -29.93 20.28
C PRO A 119 -5.58 -31.37 20.43
N ARG A 120 -6.23 -31.88 19.40
CA ARG A 120 -6.70 -33.26 19.38
C ARG A 120 -5.53 -34.21 19.57
N ASP A 121 -5.62 -35.04 20.60
CA ASP A 121 -4.69 -36.14 20.80
C ASP A 121 -4.95 -37.25 19.79
N LEU A 122 -3.96 -37.56 18.96
CA LEU A 122 -4.06 -38.64 17.98
C LEU A 122 -3.66 -40.00 18.60
N THR A 123 -3.05 -39.99 19.77
CA THR A 123 -2.56 -41.18 20.48
C THR A 123 -2.81 -41.03 21.99
N PRO A 124 -4.09 -41.01 22.42
CA PRO A 124 -4.42 -40.82 23.82
C PRO A 124 -3.85 -41.95 24.68
N SER A 125 -3.23 -41.58 25.80
CA SER A 125 -2.79 -42.52 26.83
C SER A 125 -3.86 -42.66 27.91
N GLU A 126 -4.07 -43.87 28.41
CA GLU A 126 -4.92 -44.13 29.58
C GLU A 126 -4.18 -43.95 30.92
N ASP A 127 -2.85 -43.73 30.88
CA ASP A 127 -2.04 -43.50 32.07
C ASP A 127 -2.44 -42.18 32.77
N PRO A 128 -2.99 -42.24 34.00
CA PRO A 128 -3.41 -41.04 34.73
C PRO A 128 -2.28 -40.03 34.97
N ALA A 129 -1.03 -40.49 35.11
CA ALA A 129 0.12 -39.61 35.30
C ALA A 129 0.43 -38.82 34.02
N TYR A 130 0.36 -39.48 32.86
CA TYR A 130 0.52 -38.84 31.57
C TYR A 130 -0.60 -37.82 31.30
N VAL A 131 -1.86 -38.17 31.58
CA VAL A 131 -3.01 -37.29 31.39
C VAL A 131 -2.87 -36.02 32.24
N ALA A 132 -2.50 -36.15 33.53
CA ALA A 132 -2.27 -35.01 34.41
C ALA A 132 -1.10 -34.13 33.96
N MET A 133 0.01 -34.75 33.55
CA MET A 133 1.18 -34.03 33.02
C MET A 133 0.82 -33.23 31.75
N LYS A 134 0.06 -33.83 30.84
CA LYS A 134 -0.37 -33.20 29.60
C LYS A 134 -1.30 -32.01 29.86
N ALA A 135 -2.27 -32.16 30.77
CA ALA A 135 -3.16 -31.07 31.15
C ALA A 135 -2.39 -29.89 31.75
N ALA A 136 -1.45 -30.15 32.68
CA ALA A 136 -0.61 -29.12 33.27
C ALA A 136 0.29 -28.43 32.23
N TRP A 137 0.90 -29.20 31.32
CA TRP A 137 1.67 -28.65 30.21
C TRP A 137 0.82 -27.77 29.30
N TRP A 138 -0.42 -28.17 29.01
CA TRP A 138 -1.33 -27.41 28.16
C TRP A 138 -1.74 -26.08 28.79
N GLU A 139 -2.08 -26.07 30.08
CA GLU A 139 -2.40 -24.83 30.82
C GLU A 139 -1.21 -23.84 30.82
N GLU A 140 0.00 -24.33 31.11
CA GLU A 140 1.21 -23.51 31.07
C GLU A 140 1.48 -22.97 29.66
N TYR A 141 1.32 -23.82 28.65
CA TYR A 141 1.49 -23.46 27.24
C TYR A 141 0.50 -22.35 26.84
N GLN A 142 -0.79 -22.48 27.19
CA GLN A 142 -1.81 -21.48 26.87
C GLN A 142 -1.49 -20.11 27.48
N ILE A 143 -1.13 -20.07 28.76
CA ILE A 143 -0.78 -18.81 29.45
C ILE A 143 0.39 -18.13 28.76
N LYS A 144 1.47 -18.88 28.51
CA LYS A 144 2.68 -18.36 27.87
C LYS A 144 2.37 -17.83 26.47
N TRP A 145 1.66 -18.60 25.65
CA TRP A 145 1.32 -18.19 24.29
C TRP A 145 0.38 -16.98 24.24
N ALA A 146 -0.56 -16.89 25.17
CA ALA A 146 -1.43 -15.73 25.29
C ALA A 146 -0.64 -14.46 25.64
N GLU A 147 0.29 -14.53 26.58
CA GLU A 147 1.17 -13.41 26.92
C GLU A 147 2.03 -12.98 25.73
N GLU A 148 2.68 -13.94 25.07
CA GLU A 148 3.48 -13.66 23.87
C GLU A 148 2.65 -13.05 22.74
N ALA A 149 1.43 -13.54 22.50
CA ALA A 149 0.52 -13.00 21.50
C ALA A 149 0.11 -11.56 21.82
N GLY A 150 -0.26 -11.29 23.07
CA GLY A 150 -0.57 -9.94 23.55
C GLY A 150 0.61 -8.97 23.38
N ASN A 151 1.82 -9.40 23.73
CA ASN A 151 3.04 -8.59 23.57
C ASN A 151 3.33 -8.31 22.09
N ARG A 152 3.22 -9.32 21.20
CA ARG A 152 3.37 -9.14 19.75
C ARG A 152 2.35 -8.15 19.18
N ALA A 153 1.10 -8.22 19.62
CA ALA A 153 0.06 -7.29 19.19
C ALA A 153 0.38 -5.86 19.65
N GLN A 154 0.84 -5.69 20.90
CA GLN A 154 1.26 -4.41 21.44
C GLN A 154 2.44 -3.82 20.65
N ASP A 155 3.47 -4.61 20.37
CA ASP A 155 4.66 -4.18 19.63
C ASP A 155 4.30 -3.76 18.20
N ARG A 156 3.43 -4.51 17.51
CA ARG A 156 2.94 -4.18 16.17
C ARG A 156 2.16 -2.87 16.15
N LEU A 157 1.26 -2.67 17.11
CA LEU A 157 0.50 -1.42 17.23
C LEU A 157 1.43 -0.23 17.47
N LYS A 158 2.39 -0.39 18.40
CA LYS A 158 3.38 0.65 18.70
C LYS A 158 4.21 0.99 17.46
N PHE A 159 4.76 -0.03 16.79
CA PHE A 159 5.51 0.14 15.55
C PHE A 159 4.68 0.87 14.49
N ALA A 160 3.45 0.44 14.23
CA ALA A 160 2.59 1.05 13.22
C ALA A 160 2.30 2.54 13.52
N ILE A 161 2.00 2.88 14.78
CA ILE A 161 1.72 4.25 15.20
C ILE A 161 2.97 5.12 15.08
N GLU A 162 4.11 4.68 15.61
CA GLU A 162 5.38 5.41 15.58
C GLU A 162 5.84 5.62 14.14
N ARG A 163 5.87 4.55 13.34
CA ARG A 163 6.30 4.61 11.94
C ARG A 163 5.39 5.49 11.08
N THR A 164 4.08 5.45 11.31
CA THR A 164 3.13 6.35 10.65
C THR A 164 3.46 7.80 10.93
N ARG A 165 3.73 8.16 12.20
CA ARG A 165 4.09 9.54 12.58
C ARG A 165 5.41 9.97 11.97
N GLU A 166 6.42 9.10 11.97
CA GLU A 166 7.71 9.36 11.32
C GLU A 166 7.57 9.67 9.83
N ILE A 167 6.82 8.84 9.09
CA ILE A 167 6.64 9.05 7.65
C ILE A 167 5.74 10.25 7.38
N ALA A 168 4.69 10.46 8.18
CA ALA A 168 3.84 11.66 8.10
C ALA A 168 4.64 12.96 8.26
N ALA A 169 5.69 12.94 9.08
CA ALA A 169 6.60 14.07 9.28
C ALA A 169 7.70 14.17 8.22
N SER A 170 7.93 13.13 7.42
CA SER A 170 9.05 13.04 6.49
C SER A 170 8.93 14.00 5.30
N ASP A 171 10.06 14.57 4.88
CA ASP A 171 10.10 15.45 3.70
C ASP A 171 9.81 14.71 2.40
N ARG A 172 10.04 13.39 2.36
CA ARG A 172 9.69 12.55 1.22
C ARG A 172 8.18 12.53 0.98
N LEU A 173 7.39 12.27 2.02
CA LEU A 173 5.94 12.27 1.88
C LEU A 173 5.40 13.66 1.56
N LYS A 174 5.94 14.72 2.18
CA LYS A 174 5.57 16.10 1.87
C LYS A 174 5.80 16.43 0.38
N ALA A 175 6.95 16.04 -0.17
CA ALA A 175 7.26 16.24 -1.59
C ALA A 175 6.28 15.49 -2.52
N LEU A 176 5.94 14.24 -2.18
CA LEU A 176 4.96 13.44 -2.93
C LEU A 176 3.55 14.06 -2.89
N ILE A 177 3.10 14.51 -1.70
CA ILE A 177 1.81 15.18 -1.53
C ILE A 177 1.77 16.50 -2.30
N GLU A 178 2.86 17.25 -2.31
CA GLU A 178 2.94 18.50 -3.06
C GLU A 178 2.82 18.25 -4.57
N VAL A 179 3.52 17.25 -5.10
CA VAL A 179 3.35 16.81 -6.48
C VAL A 179 1.90 16.44 -6.76
N ARG A 180 1.24 15.68 -5.88
CA ARG A 180 -0.20 15.39 -6.01
C ARG A 180 -1.05 16.66 -6.06
N ASN A 181 -0.82 17.62 -5.17
CA ASN A 181 -1.58 18.86 -5.13
C ASN A 181 -1.38 19.66 -6.43
N GLN A 182 -0.15 19.70 -6.96
CA GLN A 182 0.14 20.35 -8.23
C GLN A 182 -0.56 19.66 -9.40
N ILE A 183 -0.64 18.31 -9.42
CA ILE A 183 -1.44 17.57 -10.42
C ILE A 183 -2.91 17.98 -10.36
N ALA A 184 -3.46 18.15 -9.15
CA ALA A 184 -4.87 18.47 -8.96
C ALA A 184 -5.23 19.93 -9.31
N HIS A 185 -4.30 20.87 -9.13
CA HIS A 185 -4.57 22.30 -9.25
C HIS A 185 -3.97 22.95 -10.52
N ASN A 186 -2.94 22.35 -11.13
CA ASN A 186 -2.27 22.92 -12.30
C ASN A 186 -2.57 22.09 -13.56
N LEU A 187 -3.40 22.65 -14.44
CA LEU A 187 -3.74 22.03 -15.73
C LEU A 187 -2.51 21.84 -16.64
N ASP A 188 -1.52 22.73 -16.50
CA ASP A 188 -0.25 22.69 -17.24
C ASP A 188 0.91 22.10 -16.42
N PHE A 189 0.63 21.25 -15.42
CA PHE A 189 1.68 20.58 -14.66
C PHE A 189 2.72 19.96 -15.63
N GLN A 190 4.00 19.98 -15.31
CA GLN A 190 5.02 19.23 -16.03
C GLN A 190 5.97 18.59 -15.00
N PRO A 191 5.99 17.25 -14.88
CA PRO A 191 6.88 16.59 -13.93
C PRO A 191 8.34 16.93 -14.24
N GLY A 192 9.11 17.37 -13.24
CA GLY A 192 10.54 17.65 -13.37
C GLY A 192 10.92 19.07 -13.81
N THR A 193 9.96 19.91 -14.22
CA THR A 193 10.20 21.34 -14.54
C THR A 193 9.81 22.28 -13.40
N ASN A 194 9.16 21.77 -12.36
CA ASN A 194 8.69 22.60 -11.27
C ASN A 194 9.85 22.98 -10.35
N THR A 195 10.08 24.28 -10.26
CA THR A 195 10.92 24.89 -9.24
C THR A 195 10.36 24.52 -7.85
N PRO A 196 11.23 24.18 -6.87
CA PRO A 196 10.78 23.98 -5.49
C PRO A 196 10.04 25.24 -5.05
N THR A 197 8.77 25.11 -4.66
CA THR A 197 7.92 26.28 -4.41
C THR A 197 8.35 27.04 -3.16
N GLU A 198 9.13 26.42 -2.27
CA GLU A 198 9.78 26.97 -1.06
C GLU A 198 10.76 25.88 -0.53
N PRO A 199 11.64 26.11 0.49
CA PRO A 199 12.81 25.27 0.72
C PRO A 199 12.42 23.87 1.23
N GLY A 200 12.14 22.99 0.29
CA GLY A 200 11.72 21.62 0.50
C GLY A 200 12.39 20.71 -0.52
N ARG A 201 12.59 19.46 -0.13
CA ARG A 201 13.17 18.42 -0.97
C ARG A 201 12.36 18.24 -2.26
N THR A 202 13.01 18.25 -3.42
CA THR A 202 12.40 17.81 -4.69
C THR A 202 12.15 16.30 -4.69
N LEU A 203 11.01 15.88 -5.24
CA LEU A 203 10.71 14.46 -5.47
C LEU A 203 11.81 13.82 -6.33
N LYS A 204 12.31 12.65 -5.90
CA LYS A 204 13.25 11.84 -6.67
C LYS A 204 12.55 10.58 -7.19
N TYR A 205 12.92 10.14 -8.38
CA TYR A 205 12.48 8.82 -8.88
C TYR A 205 12.85 7.72 -7.87
N GLY A 206 11.90 6.82 -7.58
CA GLY A 206 12.04 5.77 -6.59
C GLY A 206 11.60 6.16 -5.17
N ASP A 207 11.26 7.42 -4.93
CA ASP A 207 10.65 7.84 -3.65
C ASP A 207 9.27 7.20 -3.45
N GLU A 208 8.52 7.05 -4.53
CA GLU A 208 7.24 6.35 -4.56
C GLU A 208 7.41 4.87 -4.19
N LYS A 209 8.45 4.21 -4.72
CA LYS A 209 8.78 2.83 -4.35
C LYS A 209 9.10 2.73 -2.86
N SER A 210 9.95 3.62 -2.36
CA SER A 210 10.33 3.62 -0.94
C SER A 210 9.13 3.88 -0.02
N LEU A 211 8.22 4.77 -0.40
CA LEU A 211 6.99 5.01 0.35
C LEU A 211 6.04 3.80 0.30
N LEU A 212 5.96 3.09 -0.83
CA LEU A 212 5.18 1.87 -0.94
C LEU A 212 5.71 0.77 -0.01
N GLU A 213 7.02 0.57 0.09
CA GLU A 213 7.59 -0.41 1.04
C GLU A 213 7.21 -0.08 2.49
N ASP A 214 7.34 1.19 2.87
CA ASP A 214 6.91 1.64 4.19
C ASP A 214 5.39 1.44 4.42
N THR A 215 4.58 1.64 3.37
CA THR A 215 3.13 1.40 3.39
C THR A 215 2.82 -0.07 3.66
N VAL A 216 3.53 -0.99 3.00
CA VAL A 216 3.38 -2.45 3.17
C VAL A 216 3.69 -2.85 4.61
N LEU A 217 4.82 -2.41 5.16
CA LEU A 217 5.23 -2.75 6.53
C LEU A 217 4.18 -2.31 7.57
N ILE A 218 3.62 -1.13 7.41
CA ILE A 218 2.60 -0.61 8.33
C ILE A 218 1.26 -1.31 8.12
N ALA A 219 0.85 -1.53 6.87
CA ALA A 219 -0.38 -2.24 6.55
C ALA A 219 -0.37 -3.65 7.13
N ASP A 220 0.75 -4.37 7.02
CA ASP A 220 0.92 -5.70 7.60
C ASP A 220 0.85 -5.67 9.13
N ALA A 221 1.59 -4.76 9.78
CA ALA A 221 1.56 -4.62 11.23
C ALA A 221 0.16 -4.29 11.77
N LEU A 222 -0.56 -3.37 11.10
CA LEU A 222 -1.94 -3.03 11.45
C LEU A 222 -2.88 -4.20 11.24
N HIS A 223 -2.77 -4.92 10.13
CA HIS A 223 -3.66 -6.03 9.79
C HIS A 223 -3.45 -7.23 10.72
N LEU A 224 -2.20 -7.58 11.00
CA LEU A 224 -1.85 -8.59 11.99
C LEU A 224 -2.37 -8.25 13.38
N ALA A 225 -2.24 -6.99 13.81
CA ALA A 225 -2.67 -6.59 15.15
C ALA A 225 -4.20 -6.47 15.30
N LEU A 226 -4.90 -5.98 14.27
CA LEU A 226 -6.33 -5.69 14.36
C LEU A 226 -7.21 -6.86 13.91
N ASN A 227 -6.76 -7.61 12.90
CA ASN A 227 -7.52 -8.65 12.21
C ASN A 227 -6.91 -10.05 12.40
N GLY A 228 -5.78 -10.18 13.11
CA GLY A 228 -5.19 -11.47 13.50
C GLY A 228 -4.63 -12.30 12.34
N THR A 229 -4.53 -11.72 11.14
CA THR A 229 -4.10 -12.41 9.92
C THR A 229 -3.06 -11.57 9.18
N SER A 230 -2.16 -12.23 8.44
CA SER A 230 -1.23 -11.55 7.53
C SER A 230 -1.67 -11.74 6.08
N PHE A 231 -1.11 -10.93 5.20
CA PHE A 231 -1.31 -11.02 3.76
C PHE A 231 0.00 -11.45 3.09
N MET A 232 -0.09 -12.28 2.05
CA MET A 232 1.08 -12.76 1.30
C MET A 232 1.56 -11.67 0.33
N TRP A 233 2.22 -10.64 0.88
CA TRP A 233 2.65 -9.46 0.11
C TRP A 233 3.61 -9.81 -1.04
N ASP A 234 4.55 -10.73 -0.80
CA ASP A 234 5.53 -11.14 -1.80
C ASP A 234 4.84 -11.88 -2.96
N ASP A 235 3.96 -12.84 -2.67
CA ASP A 235 3.17 -13.53 -3.68
C ASP A 235 2.32 -12.55 -4.51
N SER A 236 1.68 -11.59 -3.84
CA SER A 236 0.88 -10.56 -4.52
C SER A 236 1.73 -9.69 -5.44
N ARG A 237 2.96 -9.35 -5.03
CA ARG A 237 3.90 -8.56 -5.83
C ARG A 237 4.43 -9.36 -7.02
N GLU A 238 4.81 -10.61 -6.79
CA GLU A 238 5.25 -11.51 -7.85
C GLU A 238 4.15 -11.71 -8.89
N GLN A 239 2.92 -11.95 -8.44
CA GLN A 239 1.78 -12.12 -9.32
C GLN A 239 1.50 -10.85 -10.13
N ALA A 240 1.55 -9.67 -9.49
CA ALA A 240 1.44 -8.38 -10.18
C ALA A 240 2.53 -8.21 -11.26
N GLN A 241 3.78 -8.58 -10.95
CA GLN A 241 4.87 -8.55 -11.91
C GLN A 241 4.64 -9.49 -13.08
N ARG A 242 4.21 -10.74 -12.82
CA ARG A 242 3.91 -11.72 -13.88
C ARG A 242 2.81 -11.20 -14.80
N TRP A 243 1.72 -10.68 -14.27
CA TRP A 243 0.63 -10.13 -15.09
C TRP A 243 1.07 -8.91 -15.90
N ALA A 244 1.85 -8.00 -15.30
CA ALA A 244 2.40 -6.86 -16.02
C ALA A 244 3.35 -7.31 -17.14
N ASP A 245 4.20 -8.30 -16.88
CA ASP A 245 5.14 -8.86 -17.85
C ASP A 245 4.41 -9.50 -19.03
N GLU A 246 3.42 -10.34 -18.76
CA GLU A 246 2.62 -11.03 -19.78
C GLU A 246 1.93 -10.04 -20.74
N LEU A 247 1.45 -8.90 -20.23
CA LEU A 247 0.85 -7.89 -21.08
C LEU A 247 1.89 -6.97 -21.75
N TRP A 248 2.70 -6.29 -20.94
CA TRP A 248 3.49 -5.15 -21.41
C TRP A 248 4.74 -5.58 -22.17
N LYS A 249 5.41 -6.68 -21.81
CA LYS A 249 6.59 -7.15 -22.55
C LYS A 249 6.24 -7.73 -23.91
N ASN A 250 5.02 -8.23 -24.05
CA ASN A 250 4.49 -8.79 -25.30
C ASN A 250 3.78 -7.75 -26.18
N CYS A 251 3.60 -6.51 -25.69
CA CYS A 251 2.97 -5.44 -26.47
C CYS A 251 3.88 -4.95 -27.60
N LYS A 252 3.30 -4.81 -28.81
CA LYS A 252 3.97 -4.32 -30.02
C LYS A 252 3.21 -3.15 -30.64
N PHE A 253 3.94 -2.07 -30.92
CA PHE A 253 3.38 -0.90 -31.61
C PHE A 253 3.63 -0.97 -33.11
N GLU A 254 2.55 -0.98 -33.89
CA GLU A 254 2.61 -0.82 -35.35
C GLU A 254 2.26 0.62 -35.72
N ILE A 255 3.29 1.44 -35.96
CA ILE A 255 3.11 2.86 -36.30
C ILE A 255 3.38 3.06 -37.79
N PRO A 256 2.38 3.48 -38.59
CA PRO A 256 2.59 3.79 -39.99
C PRO A 256 3.66 4.85 -40.15
N LYS A 257 4.69 4.57 -40.96
CA LYS A 257 5.66 5.60 -41.36
C LYS A 257 4.87 6.67 -42.11
N SER A 258 4.97 7.92 -41.67
CA SER A 258 4.37 9.03 -42.42
C SER A 258 4.90 8.97 -43.85
N GLY A 259 4.02 8.62 -44.79
CA GLY A 259 4.34 8.78 -46.20
C GLY A 259 4.74 10.24 -46.38
N ARG A 260 5.96 10.48 -46.88
CA ARG A 260 6.32 11.78 -47.46
C ARG A 260 5.11 12.22 -48.26
N ARG A 261 4.49 13.36 -47.91
CA ARG A 261 3.51 14.01 -48.75
C ARG A 261 4.09 13.97 -50.16
N GLY A 262 3.43 13.24 -51.05
CA GLY A 262 3.84 13.13 -52.43
C GLY A 262 4.15 14.53 -52.92
N SER A 263 5.32 14.67 -53.52
CA SER A 263 5.66 15.78 -54.40
C SER A 263 4.41 16.25 -55.13
N SER A 264 4.02 17.50 -54.91
CA SER A 264 3.04 18.17 -55.76
C SER A 264 3.36 17.87 -57.23
N PRO A 265 2.38 17.52 -58.07
CA PRO A 265 2.63 17.40 -59.50
C PRO A 265 3.20 18.73 -60.00
N PRO A 266 4.15 18.71 -60.95
CA PRO A 266 4.75 19.93 -61.46
C PRO A 266 3.66 20.81 -62.08
N ALA A 267 3.77 22.10 -61.81
CA ALA A 267 2.93 23.11 -62.43
C ALA A 267 3.04 23.02 -63.96
N GLY A 268 1.89 22.94 -64.63
CA GLY A 268 1.75 23.31 -66.03
C GLY A 268 1.39 22.19 -67.00
N GLN A 269 0.22 22.37 -67.63
CA GLN A 269 -0.25 21.97 -68.98
C GLN A 269 -1.75 21.63 -68.85
N ARG A 270 -2.72 22.35 -69.41
CA ARG A 270 -2.80 23.48 -70.35
C ARG A 270 -4.03 24.32 -69.97
#